data_AF-A0A3C1SF37-F1
#
_entry.id   AF-A0A3C1SF37-F1
#
_cell.length_a   1.000
_cell.length_b   1.000
_cell.length_c   1.000
_cell.angle_alpha   90.00
_cell.angle_beta   90.00
_cell.angle_gamma   90.00
#
_symmetry.space_group_name_H-M   'P 1'
#
loop_
_entity.id
_entity.type
_entity.pdbx_description
1 polymer ?
#
loop_
_entity_poly.entity_id
_entity_poly.type
_entity_poly.pdbx_seq_one_letter_code
_entity_poly.pdbx_strand_id
1 'polypeptide(L)'
;MLNISFTAWNISIIIIGYFISIVVSHFIVAPIVRRLWKRYISETISQQPILPALVGMLERFLYTSAFLLEEKSFISVWLAIKLAGQWTPSKTDTDRPLYHIFLIGNGLSLSLSILAALFIKGFIRP
;
A
#
# COMPACT_ATOMS: atom_id res chain seq x y z
N MET A 1 -1.96 5.11 -22.46
CA MET A 1 -3.39 4.74 -22.44
C MET A 1 -3.55 3.26 -22.84
N LEU A 2 -3.89 2.39 -21.88
CA LEU A 2 -4.07 0.95 -22.13
C LEU A 2 -5.28 0.71 -23.05
N ASN A 3 -5.06 0.14 -24.24
CA ASN A 3 -6.14 -0.32 -25.12
C ASN A 3 -6.54 -1.73 -24.65
N ILE A 4 -7.49 -1.81 -23.72
CA ILE A 4 -7.90 -3.07 -23.11
C ILE A 4 -9.09 -3.62 -23.90
N SER A 5 -8.87 -4.71 -24.63
CA SER A 5 -9.99 -5.50 -25.14
C SER A 5 -10.76 -6.10 -23.96
N PHE A 6 -12.08 -5.91 -23.89
CA PHE A 6 -12.94 -6.46 -22.82
C PHE A 6 -13.16 -7.97 -22.99
N THR A 7 -12.07 -8.72 -22.98
CA THR A 7 -12.07 -10.17 -23.04
C THR A 7 -12.18 -10.75 -21.63
N ALA A 8 -12.80 -11.92 -21.49
CA ALA A 8 -12.86 -12.65 -20.21
C ALA A 8 -11.45 -12.89 -19.61
N TRP A 9 -10.45 -13.06 -20.48
CA TRP A 9 -9.05 -13.14 -20.09
C TRP A 9 -8.55 -11.87 -19.39
N ASN A 10 -8.69 -10.72 -20.04
CA ASN A 10 -8.23 -9.43 -19.48
C ASN A 10 -8.95 -9.09 -18.17
N ILE A 11 -10.25 -9.35 -18.09
CA ILE A 11 -11.03 -9.18 -16.85
C ILE A 11 -10.47 -10.07 -15.73
N SER A 12 -10.18 -11.34 -16.03
CA SER A 12 -9.62 -12.27 -15.05
C SER A 12 -8.25 -11.83 -14.54
N ILE A 13 -7.37 -11.35 -15.43
CA ILE A 13 -6.05 -10.82 -15.06
C ILE A 13 -6.16 -9.59 -14.15
N ILE A 14 -7.09 -8.68 -14.45
CA ILE A 14 -7.33 -7.49 -13.62
C ILE A 14 -7.78 -7.92 -12.22
N ILE A 15 -8.76 -8.82 -12.12
CA ILE A 15 -9.26 -9.33 -10.83
C ILE A 15 -8.13 -9.97 -10.02
N ILE A 16 -7.35 -10.86 -10.65
CA ILE A 16 -6.22 -11.53 -9.99
C ILE A 16 -5.17 -10.52 -9.53
N GLY A 17 -4.83 -9.53 -10.36
CA GLY A 17 -3.86 -8.50 -10.01
C GLY A 17 -4.32 -7.63 -8.84
N TYR A 18 -5.60 -7.22 -8.78
CA TYR A 18 -6.14 -6.50 -7.63
C TYR A 18 -6.20 -7.39 -6.37
N PHE A 19 -6.50 -8.69 -6.52
CA PHE A 19 -6.44 -9.63 -5.41
C PHE A 19 -5.01 -9.73 -4.85
N ILE A 20 -3.99 -9.84 -5.70
CA ILE A 20 -2.58 -9.80 -5.30
C ILE A 20 -2.26 -8.49 -4.57
N SER A 21 -2.64 -7.36 -5.17
CA SER A 21 -2.37 -6.03 -4.62
C SER A 21 -2.96 -5.84 -3.22
N ILE A 22 -4.19 -6.28 -2.98
CA ILE A 22 -4.89 -6.04 -1.71
C ILE A 22 -4.55 -7.13 -0.70
N VAL A 23 -4.86 -8.39 -1.05
CA VAL A 23 -4.88 -9.52 -0.11
C VAL A 23 -3.48 -10.03 0.13
N VAL A 24 -2.75 -10.41 -0.94
CA VAL A 24 -1.38 -10.95 -0.80
C VAL A 24 -0.46 -9.93 -0.14
N SER A 25 -0.54 -8.67 -0.56
CA SER A 25 0.22 -7.60 0.09
C SER A 25 -0.15 -7.41 1.56
N HIS A 26 -1.40 -7.63 1.97
CA HIS A 26 -1.77 -7.53 3.38
C HIS A 26 -1.03 -8.58 4.21
N PHE A 27 -1.03 -9.82 3.75
CA PHE A 27 -0.33 -10.92 4.42
C PHE A 27 1.19 -10.74 4.45
N ILE A 28 1.78 -9.97 3.54
CA ILE A 28 3.21 -9.64 3.56
C ILE A 28 3.49 -8.47 4.50
N VAL A 29 2.75 -7.38 4.39
CA VAL A 29 3.01 -6.13 5.11
C VAL A 29 2.66 -6.26 6.60
N ALA A 30 1.51 -6.85 6.93
CA ALA A 30 1.01 -6.96 8.30
C ALA A 30 2.00 -7.62 9.26
N PRO A 31 2.60 -8.79 8.98
CA PRO A 31 3.56 -9.41 9.90
C PRO A 31 4.85 -8.61 10.04
N ILE A 32 5.33 -7.95 8.98
CA ILE A 32 6.53 -7.12 9.03
C ILE A 32 6.29 -5.92 9.94
N VAL A 33 5.21 -5.17 9.70
CA VAL A 33 4.84 -4.01 10.52
C VAL A 33 4.59 -4.43 11.96
N ARG A 34 3.84 -5.51 12.20
CA ARG A 34 3.57 -6.02 13.55
C ARG A 34 4.84 -6.41 14.31
N ARG A 35 5.81 -7.05 13.65
CA ARG A 35 7.11 -7.38 14.25
C ARG A 35 7.90 -6.13 14.63
N LEU A 36 7.90 -5.11 13.76
CA LEU A 36 8.58 -3.85 14.04
C LEU A 36 7.90 -3.10 15.20
N TRP A 37 6.57 -3.06 15.23
CA TRP A 37 5.82 -2.47 16.35
C TRP A 37 6.19 -3.15 17.67
N LYS A 38 6.15 -4.49 17.73
CA LYS A 38 6.49 -5.25 18.94
C LYS A 38 7.93 -5.01 19.42
N ARG A 39 8.87 -4.73 18.49
CA ARG A 39 10.29 -4.56 18.82
C ARG A 39 10.63 -3.18 19.37
N TYR A 40 9.93 -2.15 18.88
CA TYR A 40 10.32 -0.76 19.13
C TYR A 40 9.32 0.02 19.99
N ILE A 41 8.18 -0.56 20.35
CA ILE A 41 7.09 0.12 21.07
C ILE A 41 6.68 -0.74 22.26
N SER A 42 6.63 -0.11 23.44
CA SER A 42 6.24 -0.75 24.71
C SER A 42 4.78 -1.19 24.71
N GLU A 43 4.43 -2.21 25.50
CA GLU A 43 3.10 -2.85 25.58
C GLU A 43 1.94 -1.90 25.92
N THR A 44 2.22 -0.65 26.29
CA THR A 44 1.22 0.36 26.67
C THR A 44 0.32 0.81 25.51
N ILE A 45 0.71 0.58 24.24
CA ILE A 45 -0.11 0.85 23.05
C ILE A 45 -0.69 -0.47 22.53
N SER A 46 -1.55 -1.12 23.31
CA SER A 46 -1.94 -2.53 23.14
C SER A 46 -3.06 -2.80 22.12
N GLN A 47 -3.57 -1.80 21.41
CA GLN A 47 -4.57 -2.01 20.36
C GLN A 47 -4.15 -1.33 19.07
N GLN A 48 -3.77 -2.13 18.06
CA GLN A 48 -3.69 -1.61 16.70
C GLN A 48 -5.12 -1.33 16.22
N PRO A 49 -5.48 -0.08 15.90
CA PRO A 49 -6.81 0.21 15.42
C PRO A 49 -7.08 -0.48 14.08
N ILE A 50 -8.34 -0.80 13.81
CA ILE A 50 -8.79 -1.36 12.53
C ILE A 50 -8.58 -0.36 11.39
N LEU A 51 -8.63 0.94 11.68
CA LEU A 51 -8.49 2.03 10.71
C LEU A 51 -7.18 1.96 9.89
N PRO A 52 -5.98 1.89 10.51
CA PRO A 52 -4.72 1.72 9.77
C PRO A 52 -4.70 0.55 8.78
N ALA A 53 -5.34 -0.57 9.12
CA ALA A 53 -5.42 -1.73 8.22
C ALA A 53 -6.32 -1.46 7.00
N LEU A 54 -7.47 -0.82 7.21
CA LEU A 54 -8.39 -0.42 6.14
C LEU A 54 -7.75 0.64 5.22
N VAL A 55 -7.12 1.65 5.81
CA VAL A 55 -6.36 2.68 5.10
C VAL A 55 -5.28 2.03 4.23
N GLY A 56 -4.51 1.08 4.78
CA GLY A 56 -3.51 0.32 4.02
C GLY A 56 -4.09 -0.50 2.86
N MET A 57 -5.31 -1.04 2.98
CA MET A 57 -5.97 -1.74 1.86
C MET A 57 -6.41 -0.77 0.76
N LEU A 58 -7.04 0.36 1.13
CA LEU A 58 -7.47 1.40 0.20
C LEU A 58 -6.29 1.98 -0.57
N GLU A 59 -5.16 2.20 0.11
CA GLU A 59 -3.95 2.70 -0.52
C GLU A 59 -3.41 1.78 -1.58
N ARG A 60 -3.40 0.46 -1.33
CA ARG A 60 -2.91 -0.49 -2.33
C ARG A 60 -3.79 -0.50 -3.57
N PHE A 61 -5.11 -0.45 -3.37
CA PHE A 61 -6.06 -0.27 -4.46
C PHE A 61 -5.79 1.03 -5.25
N LEU A 62 -5.61 2.15 -4.56
CA LEU A 62 -5.34 3.46 -5.18
C LEU A 62 -4.00 3.50 -5.89
N TYR A 63 -2.92 2.98 -5.31
CA TYR A 63 -1.59 2.93 -5.94
C TYR A 63 -1.58 2.06 -7.18
N THR A 64 -2.25 0.90 -7.13
CA THR A 64 -2.37 0.01 -8.30
C THR A 64 -3.13 0.73 -9.42
N SER A 65 -4.26 1.35 -9.08
CA SER A 65 -5.10 2.08 -10.04
C SER A 65 -4.37 3.27 -10.66
N ALA A 66 -3.72 4.10 -9.82
CA ALA A 66 -2.93 5.24 -10.28
C ALA A 66 -1.80 4.82 -11.22
N PHE A 67 -1.13 3.69 -10.95
CA PHE A 67 -0.09 3.17 -11.84
C PHE A 67 -0.64 2.65 -13.17
N LEU A 68 -1.79 1.96 -13.15
CA LEU A 68 -2.44 1.45 -14.34
C LEU A 68 -2.95 2.58 -15.23
N LEU A 69 -3.54 3.63 -14.64
CA LEU A 69 -4.07 4.80 -15.33
C LEU A 69 -2.98 5.80 -15.76
N GLU A 70 -1.71 5.53 -15.47
CA GLU A 70 -0.57 6.42 -15.73
C GLU A 70 -0.61 7.75 -14.91
N GLU A 71 -1.50 7.85 -13.93
CA GLU A 71 -1.68 8.97 -13.01
C GLU A 71 -0.68 8.93 -11.83
N LYS A 72 0.61 8.89 -12.14
CA LYS A 72 1.68 8.82 -11.11
C LYS A 72 1.73 10.05 -10.20
N SER A 73 1.23 11.18 -10.68
CA SER A 73 1.08 12.44 -9.92
C SER A 73 0.26 12.23 -8.64
N PHE A 74 -0.78 11.39 -8.69
CA PHE A 74 -1.60 11.04 -7.54
C PHE A 74 -0.76 10.43 -6.41
N ILE A 75 0.15 9.50 -6.74
CA ILE A 75 1.01 8.83 -5.76
C ILE A 75 1.90 9.85 -5.06
N SER A 76 2.52 10.76 -5.81
CA SER A 76 3.38 11.81 -5.28
C SER A 76 2.62 12.75 -4.35
N VAL A 77 1.45 13.23 -4.77
CA VAL A 77 0.60 14.13 -3.97
C VAL A 77 0.12 13.42 -2.70
N TRP A 78 -0.33 12.17 -2.81
CA TRP A 78 -0.81 11.41 -1.66
C TRP A 78 0.28 11.16 -0.61
N LEU A 79 1.50 10.81 -1.05
CA LEU A 79 2.64 10.67 -0.16
C LEU A 79 3.03 12.00 0.50
N ALA A 80 2.97 13.11 -0.25
CA ALA A 80 3.23 14.45 0.29
C ALA A 80 2.20 14.84 1.36
N ILE A 81 0.91 14.57 1.13
CA ILE A 81 -0.16 14.81 2.10
C ILE A 81 0.08 14.01 3.38
N LYS A 82 0.44 12.73 3.27
CA LYS A 82 0.73 11.89 4.44
C LYS A 82 1.94 12.35 5.23
N LEU A 83 2.97 12.79 4.51
CA LEU A 83 4.18 13.33 5.12
C LEU A 83 3.88 14.64 5.86
N ALA A 84 3.18 15.56 5.20
CA ALA A 84 2.82 16.86 5.76
C ALA A 84 1.80 16.74 6.92
N GLY A 85 0.84 15.82 6.78
CA GLY A 85 -0.19 15.56 7.78
C GLY A 85 0.30 14.80 9.00
N GLN A 86 1.58 14.37 9.03
CA GLN A 86 2.18 13.60 10.12
C GLN A 86 1.21 12.53 10.63
N TRP A 87 0.83 11.57 9.78
CA TRP A 87 -0.09 10.47 10.17
C TRP A 87 0.52 9.52 11.21
N THR A 88 1.56 9.95 11.92
CA THR A 88 2.17 9.32 13.08
C THR A 88 1.94 10.22 14.31
N PRO A 89 1.79 9.67 15.52
CA PRO A 89 1.62 10.47 16.75
C PRO A 89 2.81 11.39 17.10
N SER A 90 3.86 11.43 16.27
CA SER A 90 5.21 11.80 16.62
C SER A 90 5.40 13.31 16.80
N LYS A 91 5.44 13.78 18.06
CA LYS A 91 5.83 15.17 18.39
C LYS A 91 7.18 15.27 19.12
N THR A 92 7.77 14.14 19.53
CA THR A 92 9.02 14.10 20.30
C THR A 92 10.03 13.10 19.72
N ASP A 93 11.32 13.27 20.01
CA ASP A 93 12.41 12.41 19.49
C ASP A 93 12.27 10.92 19.86
N THR A 94 11.49 10.61 20.91
CA THR A 94 11.12 9.25 21.31
C THR A 94 10.24 8.51 20.29
N ASP A 95 9.61 9.24 19.38
CA ASP A 95 8.65 8.70 18.41
C ASP A 95 9.27 8.43 17.02
N ARG A 96 10.58 8.66 16.85
CA ARG A 96 11.31 8.35 15.61
C ARG A 96 11.11 6.91 15.11
N PRO A 97 11.09 5.86 15.96
CA PRO A 97 10.81 4.51 15.49
C PRO A 97 9.41 4.37 14.88
N LEU A 98 8.39 5.07 15.40
CA LEU A 98 7.03 5.07 14.84
C LEU A 98 7.02 5.62 13.41
N TYR A 99 7.76 6.71 13.19
CA TYR A 99 7.91 7.32 11.89
C TYR A 99 8.56 6.36 10.88
N HIS A 100 9.65 5.69 11.25
CA HIS A 100 10.29 4.71 10.39
C HIS A 100 9.38 3.52 10.06
N ILE A 101 8.62 3.01 11.04
CA ILE A 101 7.69 1.92 10.82
C ILE A 101 6.56 2.34 9.86
N PHE A 102 6.05 3.56 10.01
CA PHE A 102 5.07 4.13 9.09
C PHE A 102 5.62 4.23 7.66
N LEU A 103 6.84 4.76 7.49
CA LEU A 103 7.48 4.84 6.18
C LEU A 103 7.70 3.46 5.55
N ILE A 104 8.15 2.47 6.31
CA ILE A 104 8.34 1.10 5.84
C ILE A 104 7.01 0.51 5.38
N GLY A 105 5.94 0.66 6.16
CA GLY A 105 4.60 0.16 5.80
C GLY A 105 4.06 0.78 4.51
N ASN A 106 4.28 2.09 4.32
CA ASN A 106 3.92 2.81 3.10
C ASN A 106 4.76 2.35 1.89
N GLY A 107 6.08 2.27 2.05
CA GLY A 107 7.01 1.86 0.99
C GLY A 107 6.75 0.43 0.52
N LEU A 108 6.45 -0.49 1.43
CA LEU A 108 6.07 -1.86 1.09
C LEU A 108 4.72 -1.89 0.35
N SER A 109 3.71 -1.17 0.84
CA SER A 109 2.40 -1.11 0.20
C SER A 109 2.49 -0.55 -1.22
N LEU A 110 3.26 0.52 -1.43
CA LEU A 110 3.50 1.10 -2.75
C LEU A 110 4.24 0.11 -3.67
N SER A 111 5.35 -0.47 -3.21
CA SER A 111 6.16 -1.41 -4.00
C SER A 111 5.35 -2.62 -4.47
N LEU A 112 4.58 -3.24 -3.56
CA LEU A 112 3.76 -4.40 -3.90
C LEU A 112 2.59 -4.03 -4.83
N SER A 113 2.01 -2.85 -4.70
CA SER A 113 0.97 -2.35 -5.61
C SER A 113 1.51 -2.11 -7.02
N ILE A 114 2.73 -1.58 -7.14
CA ILE A 114 3.41 -1.40 -8.43
C ILE A 114 3.70 -2.78 -9.06
N LEU A 115 4.20 -3.75 -8.28
CA LEU A 115 4.44 -5.11 -8.78
C LEU A 115 3.15 -5.77 -9.29
N ALA A 116 2.02 -5.60 -8.57
CA ALA A 116 0.72 -6.09 -9.02
C ALA A 116 0.24 -5.37 -10.30
N ALA A 117 0.47 -4.06 -10.42
CA ALA A 117 0.13 -3.31 -11.63
C ALA A 117 1.00 -3.72 -12.84
N LEU A 118 2.29 -3.99 -12.61
CA LEU A 118 3.19 -4.53 -13.63
C LEU A 118 2.77 -5.94 -14.07
N PHE A 119 2.33 -6.78 -13.14
CA PHE A 119 1.73 -8.07 -13.45
C PHE A 119 0.51 -7.89 -14.37
N ILE A 120 -0.43 -7.01 -14.02
CA ILE A 120 -1.62 -6.75 -14.86
C ILE A 120 -1.20 -6.30 -16.27
N LYS A 121 -0.29 -5.32 -16.38
CA LYS A 121 0.20 -4.83 -17.67
C LYS A 121 0.91 -5.91 -18.50
N GLY A 122 1.63 -6.82 -17.85
CA GLY A 122 2.39 -7.87 -18.53
C GLY A 122 1.52 -9.01 -19.11
N PHE A 123 0.32 -9.22 -18.56
CA PHE A 123 -0.56 -10.34 -18.94
C PHE A 123 -1.84 -9.93 -19.68
N ILE A 124 -2.17 -8.63 -19.73
CA ILE A 124 -3.24 -8.10 -20.57
C ILE A 124 -2.86 -8.24 -22.04
N ARG A 125 -3.81 -8.69 -22.85
CA ARG A 125 -3.70 -8.75 -24.31
C ARG A 125 -4.29 -7.48 -24.95
N PRO A 126 -3.67 -6.94 -26.00
CA PRO A 126 -4.22 -5.80 -26.75
C PRO A 126 -5.57 -6.13 -27.41
#